data_AF-A0A2D6E6N5-F1
#
_entry.id   AF-A0A2D6E6N5-F1
#
_cell.length_a   1.000
_cell.length_b   1.000
_cell.length_c   1.000
_cell.angle_alpha   90.00
_cell.angle_beta   90.00
_cell.angle_gamma   90.00
#
_symmetry.space_group_name_H-M   'P 1'
#
loop_
_entity.id
_entity.type
_entity.pdbx_description
1 polymer ?
#
loop_
_entity_poly.entity_id
_entity_poly.type
_entity_poly.pdbx_seq_one_letter_code
_entity_poly.pdbx_strand_id
1 'polypeptide(L)' 'MAKKPVYAEVVAKPNEPIERLIRRFTKKVKSSGIMQELRDRSYYKKPSERRKMKKQKRLRTIRKLTKQNTN' A
#
# COMPACT_ATOMS: atom_id res chain seq x y z
N MET A 1 9.71 7.38 -26.73
CA MET A 1 8.42 7.30 -26.00
C MET A 1 8.70 7.15 -24.51
N ALA A 2 8.12 8.00 -23.66
CA ALA A 2 8.27 7.87 -22.21
C ALA A 2 7.53 6.61 -21.72
N LYS A 3 8.18 5.80 -20.89
CA LYS A 3 7.52 4.67 -20.22
C LYS A 3 6.32 5.20 -19.43
N LYS A 4 5.14 4.61 -19.63
CA LYS A 4 3.94 4.86 -18.82
C LYS A 4 4.27 4.65 -17.34
N PRO A 5 3.70 5.42 -16.39
CA PRO A 5 3.99 5.22 -14.97
C PRO A 5 3.52 3.83 -14.54
N VAL A 6 4.47 2.94 -14.23
CA VAL A 6 4.19 1.62 -13.69
C VAL A 6 4.18 1.71 -12.16
N TYR A 7 3.00 1.54 -11.56
CA TYR A 7 2.83 1.69 -10.12
C TYR A 7 3.35 0.48 -9.30
N ALA A 8 3.59 -0.67 -9.94
CA ALA A 8 4.25 -1.83 -9.32
C ALA A 8 4.88 -2.75 -10.39
N GLU A 9 6.21 -2.84 -10.40
CA GLU A 9 6.98 -3.75 -11.25
C GLU A 9 7.83 -4.68 -10.37
N VAL A 10 7.90 -5.97 -10.73
CA VAL A 10 8.79 -6.95 -10.10
C VAL A 10 9.37 -7.84 -11.19
N VAL A 11 10.69 -7.88 -11.29
CA VAL A 11 11.42 -8.76 -12.22
C VAL A 11 11.76 -10.07 -11.52
N ALA A 12 11.67 -11.19 -12.26
CA ALA A 12 12.08 -12.50 -11.77
C ALA A 12 13.60 -12.55 -11.57
N LYS A 13 14.05 -13.17 -10.47
CA LYS A 13 15.47 -13.42 -10.25
C LYS A 13 15.85 -14.78 -10.84
N PRO A 14 17.11 -14.98 -11.29
CA PRO A 14 17.58 -16.31 -11.66
C PRO A 14 17.46 -17.26 -10.46
N ASN A 15 16.97 -18.48 -10.70
CA ASN A 15 16.72 -19.54 -9.72
C ASN A 15 15.68 -19.21 -8.62
N GLU A 16 14.70 -18.35 -8.90
CA GLU A 16 13.62 -18.09 -7.96
C GLU A 16 12.37 -18.95 -8.22
N PRO A 17 11.79 -19.59 -7.19
CA PRO A 17 10.49 -20.24 -7.32
C PRO A 17 9.37 -19.22 -7.60
N ILE A 18 8.45 -19.59 -8.50
CA ILE A 18 7.38 -18.72 -9.00
C ILE A 18 6.49 -18.17 -7.87
N GLU A 19 6.24 -18.95 -6.82
CA GLU A 19 5.45 -18.55 -5.66
C GLU A 19 6.08 -17.36 -4.92
N ARG A 20 7.42 -17.30 -4.89
CA ARG A 20 8.15 -16.21 -4.24
C ARG A 20 8.05 -14.93 -5.06
N LEU A 21 8.08 -15.03 -6.39
CA LEU A 21 7.82 -13.91 -7.29
C LEU A 21 6.40 -13.34 -7.08
N ILE A 22 5.38 -14.20 -7.05
CA ILE A 22 3.98 -13.80 -6.80
C ILE A 22 3.83 -13.12 -5.43
N ARG A 23 4.48 -13.65 -4.38
CA ARG A 23 4.49 -13.05 -3.04
C ARG A 23 5.12 -11.66 -3.04
N ARG A 24 6.23 -11.44 -3.76
CA ARG A 24 6.84 -10.12 -3.87
C ARG A 24 5.95 -9.16 -4.64
N PHE A 25 5.38 -9.61 -5.75
CA PHE A 25 4.48 -8.80 -6.57
C PHE A 25 3.27 -8.34 -5.74
N THR A 26 2.59 -9.26 -5.07
CA THR A 26 1.45 -8.94 -4.20
C THR A 26 1.84 -8.01 -3.05
N LYS A 27 3.03 -8.19 -2.44
CA LYS A 27 3.56 -7.26 -1.43
C LYS A 27 3.82 -5.87 -2.01
N LYS A 28 4.40 -5.78 -3.21
CA LYS A 28 4.68 -4.51 -3.92
C LYS A 28 3.38 -3.78 -4.27
N VAL A 29 2.38 -4.48 -4.78
CA VAL A 29 1.03 -3.94 -5.07
C VAL A 29 0.32 -3.44 -3.81
N LYS A 30 0.43 -4.18 -2.69
CA LYS A 30 -0.11 -3.73 -1.41
C LYS A 30 0.64 -2.50 -0.89
N SER A 31 1.96 -2.46 -1.06
CA SER A 31 2.81 -1.35 -0.62
C SER A 31 2.64 -0.09 -1.47
N SER A 32 2.34 -0.21 -2.76
CA SER A 32 2.12 0.94 -3.64
C SER A 32 0.82 1.68 -3.33
N GLY A 33 -0.09 1.08 -2.55
CA GLY A 33 -1.30 1.75 -2.08
C GLY A 33 -2.37 1.97 -3.15
N ILE A 34 -2.18 1.46 -4.38
CA ILE A 34 -3.10 1.61 -5.52
C ILE A 34 -4.52 1.18 -5.16
N MET A 35 -4.66 0.03 -4.49
CA MET A 35 -5.97 -0.49 -4.07
C MET A 35 -6.68 0.42 -3.06
N GLN A 36 -5.90 1.07 -2.19
CA GLN A 36 -6.42 2.01 -1.20
C GLN A 36 -6.83 3.33 -1.86
N GLU A 37 -6.03 3.81 -2.81
CA GLU A 37 -6.31 5.00 -3.61
C GLU A 37 -7.57 4.82 -4.45
N LEU A 38 -7.71 3.68 -5.13
CA LEU A 38 -8.91 3.31 -5.89
C LEU A 38 -10.17 3.39 -5.02
N ARG A 39 -10.12 2.81 -3.81
CA ARG A 39 -11.24 2.86 -2.85
C ARG A 39 -11.49 4.26 -2.29
N ASP A 40 -10.46 5.08 -2.18
CA ASP A 40 -10.60 6.46 -1.71
C ASP A 40 -11.13 7.39 -2.80
N ARG A 41 -10.99 7.02 -4.08
CA ARG A 41 -11.48 7.75 -5.25
C ARG A 41 -12.83 7.25 -5.79
N SER A 42 -13.31 6.08 -5.37
CA SER A 42 -14.54 5.50 -5.93
C SER A 42 -15.81 6.31 -5.63
N TYR A 43 -15.77 7.20 -4.64
CA TYR A 43 -16.86 8.13 -4.34
C TYR A 43 -16.31 9.44 -3.75
N TYR A 44 -17.08 10.52 -3.90
CA TYR A 44 -16.74 11.79 -3.27
C TYR A 44 -16.81 11.67 -1.75
N LYS A 45 -15.75 12.12 -1.08
CA LYS A 45 -15.68 12.26 0.38
C LYS A 45 -15.50 13.72 0.71
N LYS A 46 -16.30 14.23 1.65
CA LYS A 46 -16.18 15.62 2.09
C LYS A 46 -14.77 15.87 2.66
N PRO A 47 -14.22 17.10 2.55
CA PRO A 47 -12.89 17.41 3.07
C PRO A 47 -12.73 17.07 4.56
N SER A 48 -13.77 17.27 5.36
CA SER A 48 -13.82 16.92 6.78
C SER A 48 -13.65 15.41 7.03
N GLU A 49 -14.37 14.58 6.29
CA GLU A 49 -14.29 13.12 6.37
C GLU A 49 -12.90 12.62 5.96
N ARG A 50 -12.33 13.20 4.89
CA ARG A 50 -10.96 12.90 4.46
C ARG A 50 -9.94 13.22 5.57
N ARG A 51 -10.08 14.36 6.25
CA ARG A 51 -9.23 14.74 7.40
C ARG A 51 -9.40 13.78 8.59
N LYS A 52 -10.64 13.43 8.94
CA LYS A 52 -10.97 12.48 10.02
C LYS A 52 -10.33 11.11 9.75
N MET A 53 -10.51 10.58 8.54
CA MET A 53 -9.94 9.29 8.13
C MET A 53 -8.41 9.30 8.16
N LYS A 54 -7.75 10.38 7.72
CA LYS A 54 -6.29 10.51 7.81
C LYS A 54 -5.80 10.51 9.26
N LYS A 55 -6.47 11.24 10.17
CA LYS A 55 -6.13 11.27 11.60
C LYS A 55 -6.26 9.88 12.22
N GLN A 56 -7.37 9.17 11.96
CA GLN A 56 -7.59 7.81 12.45
C GLN A 56 -6.55 6.82 11.92
N LYS A 57 -6.21 6.87 10.62
CA LYS A 57 -5.15 6.05 10.02
C LYS A 57 -3.81 6.28 10.73
N ARG A 58 -3.42 7.54 10.98
CA ARG A 58 -2.18 7.88 11.71
C ARG A 58 -2.17 7.32 13.13
N LEU A 59 -3.26 7.52 13.89
CA LEU A 59 -3.38 6.99 15.25
C LEU A 59 -3.27 5.47 15.28
N ARG A 60 -3.88 4.77 14.31
CA ARG A 60 -3.77 3.31 14.18
C ARG A 60 -2.34 2.87 13.91
N THR A 61 -1.59 3.59 13.07
CA THR A 61 -0.17 3.31 12.82
C THR A 61 0.68 3.49 14.07
N ILE A 62 0.50 4.60 14.79
CA ILE A 62 1.24 4.89 16.04
C ILE A 62 0.97 3.79 17.07
N ARG A 63 -0.31 3.44 17.31
CA ARG A 63 -0.69 2.37 18.26
C ARG A 63 -0.06 1.01 17.92
N LYS A 64 0.09 0.69 16.63
CA LYS A 64 0.78 -0.54 16.20
C LYS A 64 2.27 -0.47 16.51
N LEU A 65 2.92 0.66 16.25
CA LEU A 65 4.34 0.86 16.51
C LEU A 65 4.64 0.82 18.01
N THR A 66 3.84 1.50 18.83
CA THR A 66 4.02 1.48 20.28
C THR A 66 3.89 0.07 20.86
N LYS A 67 2.93 -0.73 20.36
CA LYS A 67 2.76 -2.13 20.77
C LYS A 67 3.95 -3.01 20.38
N GLN A 68 4.62 -2.72 19.26
CA GLN A 68 5.79 -3.48 18.81
C GLN A 68 7.03 -3.21 19.65
N ASN A 69 7.20 -1.98 20.14
CA ASN A 69 8.38 -1.59 20.93
C ASN A 69 8.29 -2.02 22.40
N THR A 70 7.10 -2.37 22.90
CA THR A 70 6.88 -2.83 24.28
C THR A 70 7.04 -4.35 24.45
N ASN A 71 7.51 -5.06 23.43
CA ASN A 71 7.89 -6.48 23.43
C ASN A 71 9.37 -6.60 23.09
#